data_AF-A0A076HX16-F1
#
_entry.id   AF-A0A076HX16-F1
#
_cell.length_a   1.000
_cell.length_b   1.000
_cell.length_c   1.000
_cell.angle_alpha   90.00
_cell.angle_beta   90.00
_cell.angle_gamma   90.00
#
_symmetry.space_group_name_H-M   'P 1'
#
loop_
_entity.id
_entity.type
_entity.pdbx_description
1 polymer ?
#
loop_
_entity_poly.entity_id
_entity_poly.type
_entity_poly.pdbx_seq_one_letter_code
_entity_poly.pdbx_strand_id
1 'polypeptide(L)'
;MYQFTRTLLTAALAIAASAAALAQTQTLDGIKSMPRSGISPIYAGNEVKGYILYARADKADRKNDNFLLDFYDQDLKKVSNITLQKPSGRYTLLQNAFNGTAFGLYFLNTKDNTLEMETYDASLKKLGSKVIEDLSKGDKMVLSQMVRNDGNVENTMGALTLTPIAGKGFVRNSYDGLMRGYALQMYDNNLNPKWRLASDPKSKDYETILIREVTDKYIVGNIMRRDGLMSRQVSSYMVAIDVNTGKKVMELPVETSKTEQLSLSTFTFDAAAREFVAVGEYYKLTDKPFINKSQGFYIKRFTEAGKLIGTKPYSWQKEVKAALPAEAKPSMEDGFMNFTHSIVKGADGKMYIVAEQYKVAADGMGIAALALGGRASAVNGQVGNMMLFVLNPDYSLNTVKFYAKDRSKALLPPGAMGAGLIGMLMKAQGDFDYQFLQRNEANSQFNVVYINYDKEKGEATKKVIGNIAFGDNGQFGVDKIDGNSTATSSYVYPAKPGYVMMVDFLKKQSQLGMKLVKLNI
;
A
#
# COMPACT_ATOMS: atom_id res chain seq x y z
N MET A 1 37.06 -29.58 -26.02
CA MET A 1 35.58 -29.66 -26.09
C MET A 1 35.00 -28.97 -24.85
N TYR A 2 34.92 -27.64 -24.84
CA TYR A 2 34.16 -26.78 -23.88
C TYR A 2 34.55 -25.30 -24.12
N GLN A 3 34.30 -24.72 -25.31
CA GLN A 3 34.49 -23.27 -25.52
C GLN A 3 33.87 -22.69 -26.82
N PHE A 4 32.67 -23.11 -27.23
CA PHE A 4 32.07 -22.65 -28.50
C PHE A 4 30.55 -22.39 -28.49
N THR A 5 29.98 -21.89 -27.39
CA THR A 5 28.52 -21.58 -27.31
C THR A 5 28.18 -20.24 -26.64
N ARG A 6 29.08 -19.25 -26.66
CA ARG A 6 28.81 -17.91 -26.08
C ARG A 6 28.83 -16.73 -27.05
N THR A 7 28.94 -16.96 -28.35
CA THR A 7 29.24 -15.88 -29.32
C THR A 7 28.22 -15.78 -30.47
N LEU A 8 26.94 -16.06 -30.21
CA LEU A 8 25.87 -15.97 -31.23
C LEU A 8 24.61 -15.21 -30.78
N LEU A 9 24.63 -14.51 -29.63
CA LEU A 9 23.50 -13.68 -29.17
C LEU A 9 23.73 -12.17 -29.26
N THR A 10 24.88 -11.72 -29.77
CA THR A 10 25.31 -10.31 -29.66
C THR A 10 25.35 -9.55 -30.99
N ALA A 11 24.97 -10.16 -32.12
CA ALA A 11 25.13 -9.56 -33.45
C ALA A 11 23.85 -9.56 -34.31
N ALA A 12 22.68 -9.39 -33.68
CA ALA A 12 21.41 -9.10 -34.38
C ALA A 12 20.76 -7.81 -33.84
N LEU A 13 21.58 -6.89 -33.35
CA LEU A 13 21.19 -5.64 -32.70
C LEU A 13 21.81 -4.46 -33.44
N ALA A 14 21.57 -4.40 -34.75
CA ALA A 14 21.84 -3.22 -35.54
C ALA A 14 20.84 -3.18 -36.70
N ILE A 15 20.13 -2.06 -36.81
CA ILE A 15 19.10 -1.71 -37.80
C ILE A 15 17.67 -2.11 -37.40
N ALA A 16 17.10 -1.33 -36.48
CA ALA A 16 15.68 -0.99 -36.50
C ALA A 16 15.52 0.45 -35.99
N ALA A 17 15.74 1.41 -36.90
CA ALA A 17 15.38 2.79 -36.69
C ALA A 17 13.85 2.93 -36.75
N SER A 18 13.29 3.66 -35.78
CA SER A 18 11.92 4.19 -35.76
C SER A 18 10.79 3.16 -35.85
N ALA A 19 10.77 2.19 -34.93
CA ALA A 19 9.49 1.67 -34.45
C ALA A 19 8.90 2.74 -33.51
N ALA A 20 7.77 3.33 -33.87
CA ALA A 20 6.91 3.96 -32.87
C ALA A 20 6.79 2.96 -31.72
N ALA A 21 7.13 3.38 -30.50
CA ALA A 21 7.03 2.54 -29.32
C ALA A 21 5.56 2.15 -29.15
N LEU A 22 5.14 1.06 -29.80
CA LEU A 22 3.83 0.49 -29.62
C LEU A 22 3.78 0.11 -28.14
N ALA A 23 2.96 0.82 -27.39
CA ALA A 23 2.61 0.44 -26.04
C ALA A 23 2.24 -1.05 -26.07
N GLN A 24 2.91 -1.88 -25.27
CA GLN A 24 2.56 -3.29 -25.18
C GLN A 24 1.18 -3.35 -24.57
N THR A 25 0.20 -3.78 -25.36
CA THR A 25 -1.23 -3.81 -25.00
C THR A 25 -1.73 -5.24 -24.99
N GLN A 26 -2.53 -5.57 -23.98
CA GLN A 26 -3.34 -6.79 -23.92
C GLN A 26 -4.80 -6.41 -23.79
N THR A 27 -5.65 -7.16 -24.47
CA THR A 27 -7.10 -6.99 -24.41
C THR A 27 -7.74 -8.34 -24.15
N LEU A 28 -8.60 -8.40 -23.15
CA LEU A 28 -9.35 -9.58 -22.76
C LEU A 28 -10.84 -9.31 -22.90
N ASP A 29 -11.51 -10.14 -23.69
CA ASP A 29 -12.96 -10.10 -23.86
C ASP A 29 -13.65 -11.07 -22.88
N GLY A 30 -14.96 -10.90 -22.68
CA GLY A 30 -15.76 -11.74 -21.80
C GLY A 30 -15.59 -11.45 -20.30
N ILE A 31 -14.87 -10.38 -19.93
CA ILE A 31 -14.68 -9.98 -18.53
C ILE A 31 -15.94 -9.27 -18.01
N LYS A 32 -16.59 -9.85 -17.00
CA LYS A 32 -17.83 -9.30 -16.42
C LYS A 32 -17.59 -8.39 -15.23
N SER A 33 -16.54 -8.66 -14.47
CA SER A 33 -16.10 -7.79 -13.38
C SER A 33 -14.65 -8.03 -13.03
N MET A 34 -13.93 -6.97 -12.72
CA MET A 34 -12.57 -7.00 -12.22
C MET A 34 -12.47 -6.06 -11.01
N PRO A 35 -12.32 -6.58 -9.77
CA PRO A 35 -12.05 -5.73 -8.62
C PRO A 35 -10.63 -5.14 -8.74
N ARG A 36 -10.35 -3.98 -8.14
CA ARG A 36 -8.99 -3.39 -8.18
C ARG A 36 -7.90 -4.36 -7.70
N SER A 37 -8.22 -5.21 -6.72
CA SER A 37 -7.35 -6.27 -6.19
C SER A 37 -7.23 -7.51 -7.10
N GLY A 38 -7.98 -7.55 -8.20
CA GLY A 38 -7.94 -8.61 -9.19
C GLY A 38 -6.64 -8.63 -9.97
N ILE A 39 -5.96 -7.49 -10.13
CA ILE A 39 -4.60 -7.45 -10.67
C ILE A 39 -3.62 -7.20 -9.54
N SER A 40 -2.53 -7.94 -9.52
CA SER A 40 -1.44 -7.68 -8.58
C SER A 40 -0.09 -7.84 -9.25
N PRO A 41 0.81 -6.84 -9.10
CA PRO A 41 2.17 -6.94 -9.59
C PRO A 41 2.93 -8.01 -8.80
N ILE A 42 3.76 -8.75 -9.52
CA ILE A 42 4.67 -9.75 -8.98
C ILE A 42 6.05 -9.12 -8.89
N TYR A 43 6.59 -9.02 -7.68
CA TYR A 43 7.92 -8.47 -7.46
C TYR A 43 8.97 -9.57 -7.35
N ALA A 44 10.15 -9.33 -7.91
CA ALA A 44 11.37 -10.02 -7.52
C ALA A 44 12.35 -8.96 -7.05
N GLY A 45 12.58 -8.87 -5.74
CA GLY A 45 13.25 -7.72 -5.14
C GLY A 45 12.32 -6.50 -5.13
N ASN A 46 12.80 -5.40 -5.70
CA ASN A 46 12.07 -4.14 -5.84
C ASN A 46 11.35 -3.99 -7.19
N GLU A 47 11.68 -4.81 -8.19
CA GLU A 47 11.15 -4.68 -9.54
C GLU A 47 9.96 -5.59 -9.84
N VAL A 48 9.00 -5.05 -10.60
CA VAL A 48 7.89 -5.84 -11.14
C VAL A 48 8.40 -6.76 -12.24
N LYS A 49 8.22 -8.07 -12.06
CA LYS A 49 8.58 -9.13 -13.01
C LYS A 49 7.38 -9.76 -13.71
N GLY A 50 6.17 -9.37 -13.33
CA GLY A 50 4.95 -9.85 -13.96
C GLY A 50 3.71 -9.45 -13.22
N TYR A 51 2.59 -10.05 -13.60
CA TYR A 51 1.29 -9.77 -13.01
C TYR A 51 0.48 -11.04 -12.91
N ILE A 52 -0.23 -11.17 -11.80
CA ILE A 52 -1.36 -12.09 -11.71
C ILE A 52 -2.64 -11.30 -11.93
N LEU A 53 -3.51 -11.84 -12.77
CA LEU A 53 -4.85 -11.32 -13.03
C LEU A 53 -5.87 -12.37 -12.59
N TYR A 54 -6.77 -11.95 -11.73
CA TYR A 54 -7.99 -12.63 -11.36
C TYR A 54 -9.18 -11.78 -11.78
N ALA A 55 -10.00 -12.31 -12.69
CA ALA A 55 -11.19 -11.62 -13.17
C ALA A 55 -12.36 -12.58 -13.31
N ARG A 56 -13.57 -12.12 -13.00
CA ARG A 56 -14.79 -12.89 -13.26
C ARG A 56 -15.13 -12.77 -14.74
N ALA A 57 -15.27 -13.91 -15.40
CA ALA A 57 -15.69 -14.02 -16.79
C ALA A 57 -17.17 -14.44 -16.87
N ASP A 58 -17.56 -14.98 -18.02
CA ASP A 58 -18.89 -15.54 -18.25
C ASP A 58 -19.23 -16.70 -17.29
N LYS A 59 -20.51 -17.03 -17.23
CA LYS A 59 -20.97 -18.19 -16.45
C LYS A 59 -20.46 -19.49 -17.08
N ALA A 60 -20.00 -20.42 -16.25
CA ALA A 60 -19.75 -21.79 -16.67
C ALA A 60 -21.08 -22.52 -16.93
N ASP A 61 -22.03 -22.32 -16.01
CA ASP A 61 -23.39 -22.84 -16.09
C ASP A 61 -24.34 -21.98 -15.23
N ARG A 62 -25.58 -22.42 -15.00
CA ARG A 62 -26.56 -21.66 -14.20
C ARG A 62 -26.13 -21.44 -12.74
N LYS A 63 -25.30 -22.32 -12.19
CA LYS A 63 -24.88 -22.39 -10.78
C LYS A 63 -23.43 -21.94 -10.57
N ASN A 64 -22.61 -21.85 -11.62
CA ASN A 64 -21.18 -21.59 -11.53
C ASN A 64 -20.73 -20.41 -12.42
N ASP A 65 -19.86 -19.57 -11.88
CA ASP A 65 -19.16 -18.52 -12.63
C ASP A 65 -17.75 -19.01 -13.01
N ASN A 66 -17.27 -18.63 -14.19
CA ASN A 66 -15.85 -18.77 -14.53
C ASN A 66 -15.07 -17.57 -13.97
N PHE A 67 -13.89 -17.86 -13.43
CA PHE A 67 -12.90 -16.89 -13.03
C PHE A 67 -11.60 -17.18 -13.75
N LEU A 68 -11.09 -16.21 -14.49
CA LEU A 68 -9.81 -16.31 -15.15
C LEU A 68 -8.72 -16.04 -14.13
N LEU A 69 -7.72 -16.92 -14.11
CA LEU A 69 -6.47 -16.71 -13.42
C LEU A 69 -5.37 -16.72 -14.48
N ASP A 70 -4.90 -15.54 -14.86
CA ASP A 70 -3.86 -15.36 -15.85
C ASP A 70 -2.57 -14.90 -15.18
N PHE A 71 -1.44 -15.46 -15.60
CA PHE A 71 -0.10 -15.00 -15.24
C PHE A 71 0.56 -14.37 -16.46
N TYR A 72 1.01 -13.14 -16.31
CA TYR A 72 1.75 -12.37 -17.31
C TYR A 72 3.17 -12.11 -16.83
N ASP A 73 4.12 -12.05 -17.76
CA ASP A 73 5.44 -11.49 -17.47
C ASP A 73 5.39 -9.95 -17.42
N GLN A 74 6.53 -9.34 -17.12
CA GLN A 74 6.67 -7.88 -17.00
C GLN A 74 6.34 -7.10 -18.28
N ASP A 75 6.32 -7.77 -19.44
CA ASP A 75 6.06 -7.22 -20.76
C ASP A 75 4.61 -7.46 -21.20
N LEU A 76 3.74 -7.89 -20.27
CA LEU A 76 2.36 -8.31 -20.49
C LEU A 76 2.22 -9.47 -21.47
N LYS A 77 3.24 -10.32 -21.63
CA LYS A 77 3.08 -11.58 -22.37
C LYS A 77 2.50 -12.62 -21.42
N LYS A 78 1.40 -13.24 -21.84
CA LYS A 78 0.76 -14.32 -21.07
C LYS A 78 1.70 -15.52 -20.96
N VAL A 79 2.07 -15.90 -19.74
CA VAL A 79 2.94 -17.03 -19.42
C VAL A 79 2.12 -18.30 -19.23
N SER A 80 1.05 -18.21 -18.44
CA SER A 80 0.13 -19.31 -18.17
C SER A 80 -1.27 -18.77 -17.84
N ASN A 81 -2.28 -19.62 -17.97
CA ASN A 81 -3.64 -19.31 -17.54
C ASN A 81 -4.40 -20.57 -17.16
N ILE A 82 -5.36 -20.42 -16.25
CA ILE A 82 -6.39 -21.42 -15.96
C ILE A 82 -7.74 -20.73 -15.80
N THR A 83 -8.82 -21.50 -15.97
CA THR A 83 -10.17 -21.07 -15.61
C THR A 83 -10.59 -21.80 -14.34
N LEU A 84 -10.90 -21.05 -13.30
CA LEU A 84 -11.46 -21.54 -12.04
C LEU A 84 -12.98 -21.47 -12.11
N GLN A 85 -13.67 -22.53 -11.71
CA GLN A 85 -15.12 -22.51 -11.54
C GLN A 85 -15.47 -22.39 -10.06
N LYS A 86 -16.26 -21.37 -9.71
CA LYS A 86 -16.79 -21.19 -8.35
C LYS A 86 -18.30 -20.99 -8.41
N PRO A 87 -19.05 -21.45 -7.38
CA PRO A 87 -20.48 -21.21 -7.28
C PRO A 87 -20.86 -19.74 -7.45
N SER A 88 -21.83 -19.48 -8.32
CA SER A 88 -22.16 -18.14 -8.76
C SER A 88 -22.55 -17.21 -7.61
N GLY A 89 -21.95 -16.03 -7.58
CA GLY A 89 -22.27 -14.97 -6.60
C GLY A 89 -21.89 -15.29 -5.15
N ARG A 90 -21.12 -16.35 -4.88
CA ARG A 90 -20.70 -16.71 -3.52
C ARG A 90 -19.29 -16.30 -3.17
N TYR A 91 -18.41 -16.18 -4.16
CA TYR A 91 -16.98 -15.99 -3.93
C TYR A 91 -16.54 -14.57 -4.27
N THR A 92 -15.83 -13.95 -3.32
CA THR A 92 -15.13 -12.67 -3.51
C THR A 92 -13.66 -12.87 -3.24
N LEU A 93 -12.79 -12.49 -4.18
CA LEU A 93 -11.34 -12.44 -3.93
C LEU A 93 -11.07 -11.28 -2.96
N LEU A 94 -10.51 -11.60 -1.80
CA LEU A 94 -10.05 -10.62 -0.83
C LEU A 94 -8.64 -10.16 -1.16
N GLN A 95 -7.75 -11.12 -1.43
CA GLN A 95 -6.35 -10.84 -1.69
C GLN A 95 -5.74 -11.95 -2.55
N ASN A 96 -4.72 -11.59 -3.32
CA ASN A 96 -3.79 -12.54 -3.88
C ASN A 96 -2.35 -12.12 -3.53
N ALA A 97 -1.42 -13.07 -3.55
CA ALA A 97 0.00 -12.81 -3.32
C ALA A 97 0.86 -13.84 -4.05
N PHE A 98 2.07 -13.46 -4.42
CA PHE A 98 3.10 -14.38 -4.93
C PHE A 98 4.31 -14.35 -4.00
N ASN A 99 4.83 -15.53 -3.64
CA ASN A 99 5.98 -15.62 -2.73
C ASN A 99 7.29 -15.99 -3.44
N GLY A 100 7.36 -15.90 -4.76
CA GLY A 100 8.53 -16.32 -5.54
C GLY A 100 8.43 -17.73 -6.11
N THR A 101 7.60 -18.61 -5.53
CA THR A 101 7.44 -19.99 -6.00
C THR A 101 5.98 -20.43 -6.16
N ALA A 102 5.07 -19.85 -5.39
CA ALA A 102 3.64 -20.13 -5.44
C ALA A 102 2.81 -18.84 -5.36
N PHE A 103 1.65 -18.88 -6.02
CA PHE A 103 0.55 -17.96 -5.85
C PHE A 103 -0.33 -18.41 -4.70
N GLY A 104 -0.79 -17.47 -3.87
CA GLY A 104 -1.81 -17.67 -2.86
C GLY A 104 -3.01 -16.80 -3.16
N LEU A 105 -4.20 -17.40 -3.20
CA LEU A 105 -5.48 -16.73 -3.39
C LEU A 105 -6.29 -16.85 -2.10
N TYR A 106 -6.87 -15.73 -1.67
CA TYR A 106 -7.66 -15.66 -0.44
C TYR A 106 -9.07 -15.17 -0.74
N PHE A 107 -10.05 -16.04 -0.51
CA PHE A 107 -11.44 -15.81 -0.86
C PHE A 107 -12.34 -15.74 0.38
N LEU A 108 -13.39 -14.93 0.27
CA LEU A 108 -14.57 -15.00 1.11
C LEU A 108 -15.66 -15.77 0.37
N ASN A 109 -16.18 -16.83 1.00
CA ASN A 109 -17.47 -17.40 0.63
C ASN A 109 -18.56 -16.69 1.43
N THR A 110 -19.31 -15.81 0.77
CA THR A 110 -20.32 -14.94 1.39
C THR A 110 -21.56 -15.70 1.86
N LYS A 111 -21.86 -16.87 1.27
CA LYS A 111 -23.03 -17.66 1.65
C LYS A 111 -22.77 -18.42 2.94
N ASP A 112 -21.65 -19.14 2.98
CA ASP A 112 -21.32 -20.01 4.11
C ASP A 112 -20.54 -19.25 5.20
N ASN A 113 -20.16 -18.00 4.92
CA ASN A 113 -19.39 -17.11 5.79
C ASN A 113 -18.08 -17.76 6.25
N THR A 114 -17.38 -18.35 5.29
CA THR A 114 -16.08 -19.02 5.47
C THR A 114 -15.01 -18.33 4.63
N LEU A 115 -13.76 -18.51 5.04
CA LEU A 115 -12.61 -18.07 4.25
C LEU A 115 -11.97 -19.26 3.57
N GLU A 116 -11.51 -19.09 2.34
CA GLU A 116 -10.87 -20.14 1.58
C GLU A 116 -9.53 -19.66 1.06
N MET A 117 -8.48 -20.45 1.34
CA MET A 117 -7.15 -20.26 0.80
C MET A 117 -6.89 -21.31 -0.27
N GLU A 118 -6.43 -20.88 -1.43
CA GLU A 118 -5.93 -21.77 -2.47
C GLU A 118 -4.52 -21.36 -2.87
N THR A 119 -3.68 -22.33 -3.19
CA THR A 119 -2.32 -22.09 -3.66
C THR A 119 -2.06 -22.79 -4.96
N TYR A 120 -1.25 -22.17 -5.81
CA TYR A 120 -0.90 -22.64 -7.14
C TYR A 120 0.59 -22.42 -7.40
N ASP A 121 1.27 -23.31 -8.12
CA ASP A 121 2.64 -23.05 -8.57
C ASP A 121 2.68 -22.05 -9.74
N ALA A 122 3.88 -21.73 -10.23
CA ALA A 122 4.07 -20.82 -11.37
C ALA A 122 3.43 -21.32 -12.68
N SER A 123 3.18 -22.63 -12.81
CA SER A 123 2.44 -23.23 -13.93
C SER A 123 0.91 -23.20 -13.73
N LEU A 124 0.45 -22.59 -12.63
CA LEU A 124 -0.94 -22.55 -12.18
C LEU A 124 -1.52 -23.92 -11.85
N LYS A 125 -0.67 -24.90 -11.50
CA LYS A 125 -1.14 -26.16 -10.94
C LYS A 125 -1.42 -25.99 -9.45
N LYS A 126 -2.61 -26.42 -9.01
CA LYS A 126 -3.04 -26.32 -7.60
C LYS A 126 -2.10 -27.13 -6.69
N LEU A 127 -1.60 -26.48 -5.63
CA LEU A 127 -0.73 -27.07 -4.62
C LEU A 127 -1.53 -27.44 -3.35
N GLY A 128 -2.39 -26.54 -2.88
CA GLY A 128 -3.17 -26.73 -1.67
C GLY A 128 -4.50 -25.97 -1.67
N SER A 129 -5.42 -26.43 -0.83
CA SER A 129 -6.70 -25.79 -0.55
C SER A 129 -6.99 -25.88 0.95
N LYS A 130 -7.49 -24.81 1.55
CA LYS A 130 -7.89 -24.81 2.96
C LYS A 130 -9.11 -23.93 3.17
N VAL A 131 -10.16 -24.50 3.75
CA VAL A 131 -11.34 -23.76 4.23
C VAL A 131 -11.16 -23.45 5.71
N ILE A 132 -11.55 -22.24 6.11
CA ILE A 132 -11.48 -21.71 7.47
C ILE A 132 -12.91 -21.33 7.85
N GLU A 133 -13.49 -22.11 8.76
CA GLU A 133 -14.90 -22.00 9.15
C GLU A 133 -15.06 -21.27 10.50
N ASP A 134 -14.03 -21.31 11.33
CA ASP A 134 -13.99 -20.79 12.70
C ASP A 134 -13.69 -19.28 12.74
N LEU A 135 -14.47 -18.49 11.99
CA LEU A 135 -14.30 -17.04 11.96
C LEU A 135 -14.83 -16.38 13.25
N SER A 136 -13.96 -15.61 13.90
CA SER A 136 -14.33 -14.82 15.08
C SER A 136 -15.30 -13.68 14.72
N LYS A 137 -15.89 -13.03 15.74
CA LYS A 137 -16.72 -11.83 15.52
C LYS A 137 -15.89 -10.69 14.92
N GLY A 138 -14.61 -10.57 15.32
CA GLY A 138 -13.65 -9.62 14.78
C GLY A 138 -13.36 -9.87 13.31
N ASP A 139 -13.10 -11.12 12.92
CA ASP A 139 -12.90 -11.50 11.52
C ASP A 139 -14.11 -11.12 10.66
N LYS A 140 -15.32 -11.49 11.11
CA LYS A 140 -16.57 -11.17 10.39
C LYS A 140 -16.80 -9.66 10.27
N MET A 141 -16.46 -8.89 11.30
CA MET A 141 -16.55 -7.43 11.28
C MET A 141 -15.63 -6.83 10.23
N VAL A 142 -14.35 -7.25 10.19
CA VAL A 142 -13.38 -6.77 9.21
C VAL A 142 -13.77 -7.19 7.79
N LEU A 143 -14.23 -8.43 7.60
CA LEU A 143 -14.70 -8.90 6.29
C LEU A 143 -15.87 -8.07 5.75
N SER A 144 -16.81 -7.68 6.60
CA SER A 144 -17.91 -6.80 6.20
C SER A 144 -17.44 -5.43 5.73
N GLN A 145 -16.29 -4.94 6.24
CA GLN A 145 -15.68 -3.69 5.78
C GLN A 145 -14.95 -3.92 4.46
N MET A 146 -14.16 -4.99 4.35
CA MET A 146 -13.43 -5.32 3.13
C MET A 146 -14.37 -5.50 1.93
N VAL A 147 -15.51 -6.18 2.10
CA VAL A 147 -16.52 -6.36 1.03
C VAL A 147 -17.16 -5.04 0.62
N ARG A 148 -17.42 -4.12 1.56
CA ARG A 148 -17.95 -2.78 1.24
C ARG A 148 -16.95 -1.92 0.46
N ASN A 149 -15.66 -2.20 0.61
CA ASN A 149 -14.57 -1.51 -0.08
C ASN A 149 -14.10 -2.28 -1.32
N ASP A 150 -15.00 -3.06 -1.96
CA ASP A 150 -14.72 -3.89 -3.15
C ASP A 150 -13.50 -4.81 -3.02
N GLY A 151 -13.25 -5.33 -1.81
CA GLY A 151 -12.13 -6.21 -1.52
C GLY A 151 -10.77 -5.51 -1.45
N ASN A 152 -10.71 -4.18 -1.37
CA ASN A 152 -9.46 -3.46 -1.26
C ASN A 152 -8.90 -3.51 0.19
N VAL A 153 -7.92 -4.41 0.39
CA VAL A 153 -7.22 -4.65 1.66
C VAL A 153 -6.40 -3.45 2.11
N GLU A 154 -5.77 -2.72 1.18
CA GLU A 154 -4.96 -1.53 1.50
C GLU A 154 -5.81 -0.40 2.11
N ASN A 155 -7.10 -0.44 1.80
CA ASN A 155 -8.13 0.50 2.23
C ASN A 155 -8.98 -0.07 3.38
N THR A 156 -8.39 -0.91 4.25
CA THR A 156 -9.11 -1.42 5.43
C THR A 156 -8.17 -1.46 6.64
N MET A 157 -8.48 -0.68 7.68
CA MET A 157 -7.71 -0.72 8.93
C MET A 157 -7.83 -2.11 9.57
N GLY A 158 -6.70 -2.76 9.80
CA GLY A 158 -6.69 -4.10 10.38
C GLY A 158 -7.28 -5.15 9.45
N ALA A 159 -7.18 -4.96 8.13
CA ALA A 159 -7.64 -5.94 7.15
C ALA A 159 -7.14 -7.37 7.45
N LEU A 160 -7.90 -8.37 7.00
CA LEU A 160 -7.39 -9.73 6.93
C LEU A 160 -6.51 -9.85 5.69
N THR A 161 -5.28 -10.26 5.91
CA THR A 161 -4.20 -10.26 4.93
C THR A 161 -3.67 -11.66 4.69
N LEU A 162 -3.18 -11.88 3.48
CA LEU A 162 -2.36 -13.01 3.09
C LEU A 162 -0.97 -12.49 2.70
N THR A 163 -0.03 -12.54 3.63
CA THR A 163 1.31 -11.99 3.45
C THR A 163 2.25 -13.09 2.90
N PRO A 164 2.89 -12.90 1.73
CA PRO A 164 3.83 -13.87 1.18
C PRO A 164 5.15 -13.88 1.96
N ILE A 165 5.69 -15.07 2.22
CA ILE A 165 7.04 -15.26 2.75
C ILE A 165 7.90 -15.91 1.66
N ALA A 166 8.91 -15.19 1.19
CA ALA A 166 9.72 -15.56 0.04
C ALA A 166 10.18 -17.03 0.08
N GLY A 167 9.73 -17.82 -0.91
CA GLY A 167 10.03 -19.24 -1.09
C GLY A 167 9.47 -20.20 -0.04
N LYS A 168 8.82 -19.70 1.02
CA LYS A 168 8.45 -20.51 2.21
C LYS A 168 6.95 -20.75 2.36
N GLY A 169 6.11 -19.82 1.91
CA GLY A 169 4.67 -19.93 2.07
C GLY A 169 4.00 -18.58 2.32
N PHE A 170 3.00 -18.58 3.20
CA PHE A 170 2.15 -17.41 3.46
C PHE A 170 1.77 -17.30 4.94
N VAL A 171 1.75 -16.06 5.46
CA VAL A 171 1.24 -15.73 6.79
C VAL A 171 -0.12 -15.08 6.64
N ARG A 172 -1.12 -15.67 7.30
CA ARG A 172 -2.46 -15.09 7.45
C ARG A 172 -2.58 -14.43 8.83
N ASN A 173 -3.20 -13.25 8.92
CA ASN A 173 -3.70 -12.74 10.20
C ASN A 173 -5.19 -13.04 10.42
N SER A 174 -5.58 -13.11 11.69
CA SER A 174 -6.96 -13.24 12.17
C SER A 174 -7.12 -12.51 13.50
N TYR A 175 -8.36 -12.38 13.97
CA TYR A 175 -8.69 -11.79 15.26
C TYR A 175 -9.33 -12.80 16.20
N ASP A 176 -9.18 -12.58 17.49
CA ASP A 176 -9.87 -13.31 18.54
C ASP A 176 -11.07 -12.51 19.07
N GLY A 177 -12.19 -13.20 19.34
CA GLY A 177 -13.40 -12.57 19.88
C GLY A 177 -13.90 -11.41 19.02
N LEU A 178 -14.07 -10.23 19.60
CA LEU A 178 -14.43 -8.98 18.93
C LEU A 178 -13.18 -8.08 18.80
N MET A 179 -12.16 -8.54 18.08
CA MET A 179 -10.83 -7.90 17.98
C MET A 179 -10.09 -7.74 19.32
N ARG A 180 -10.32 -8.66 20.27
CA ARG A 180 -9.64 -8.61 21.57
C ARG A 180 -8.14 -8.90 21.43
N GLY A 181 -7.79 -9.84 20.57
CA GLY A 181 -6.41 -10.14 20.22
C GLY A 181 -6.28 -10.36 18.73
N TYR A 182 -5.05 -10.47 18.27
CA TYR A 182 -4.74 -10.93 16.93
C TYR A 182 -4.05 -12.28 16.97
N ALA A 183 -4.02 -12.95 15.82
CA ALA A 183 -3.12 -14.04 15.61
C ALA A 183 -2.56 -14.05 14.19
N LEU A 184 -1.34 -14.55 14.05
CA LEU A 184 -0.65 -14.84 12.80
C LEU A 184 -0.46 -16.35 12.68
N GLN A 185 -0.82 -16.89 11.52
CA GLN A 185 -0.63 -18.30 11.20
C GLN A 185 0.19 -18.42 9.92
N MET A 186 1.35 -19.06 10.02
CA MET A 186 2.16 -19.41 8.86
C MET A 186 1.71 -20.75 8.27
N TYR A 187 1.63 -20.78 6.94
CA TYR A 187 1.40 -21.96 6.14
C TYR A 187 2.52 -22.11 5.11
N ASP A 188 2.90 -23.35 4.75
CA ASP A 188 3.71 -23.58 3.56
C ASP A 188 2.89 -23.48 2.26
N ASN A 189 3.54 -23.68 1.11
CA ASN A 189 2.91 -23.66 -0.20
C ASN A 189 1.84 -24.75 -0.39
N ASN A 190 1.80 -25.80 0.43
CA ASN A 190 0.75 -26.83 0.41
C ASN A 190 -0.33 -26.55 1.47
N LEU A 191 -0.28 -25.38 2.11
CA LEU A 191 -1.17 -24.95 3.18
C LEU A 191 -1.10 -25.77 4.48
N ASN A 192 0.04 -26.42 4.74
CA ASN A 192 0.31 -27.05 6.03
C ASN A 192 0.76 -25.99 7.05
N PRO A 193 0.19 -25.96 8.26
CA PRO A 193 0.58 -24.99 9.28
C PRO A 193 2.04 -25.22 9.74
N LYS A 194 2.80 -24.13 9.96
CA LYS A 194 4.19 -24.19 10.41
C LYS A 194 4.39 -23.63 11.81
N TRP A 195 3.94 -22.40 12.04
CA TRP A 195 4.00 -21.76 13.35
C TRP A 195 2.80 -20.85 13.52
N ARG A 196 2.50 -20.54 14.79
CA ARG A 196 1.42 -19.62 15.18
C ARG A 196 1.94 -18.65 16.22
N LEU A 197 1.62 -17.37 16.05
CA LEU A 197 1.81 -16.33 17.05
C LEU A 197 0.45 -15.72 17.36
N ALA A 198 0.12 -15.50 18.63
CA ALA A 198 -1.13 -14.86 19.04
C ALA A 198 -0.90 -13.90 20.20
N SER A 199 -1.82 -12.96 20.38
CA SER A 199 -1.91 -12.14 21.59
C SER A 199 -2.03 -13.01 22.84
N ASP A 200 -1.58 -12.48 23.99
CA ASP A 200 -1.79 -13.15 25.27
C ASP A 200 -3.30 -13.22 25.57
N PRO A 201 -3.90 -14.41 25.75
CA PRO A 201 -5.32 -14.55 26.05
C PRO A 201 -5.74 -13.86 27.37
N LYS A 202 -4.78 -13.58 28.26
CA LYS A 202 -5.00 -12.86 29.51
C LYS A 202 -4.91 -11.34 29.36
N SER A 203 -4.54 -10.83 28.18
CA SER A 203 -4.48 -9.40 27.93
C SER A 203 -5.85 -8.74 28.17
N LYS A 204 -5.80 -7.58 28.82
CA LYS A 204 -6.97 -6.70 29.00
C LYS A 204 -7.14 -5.75 27.82
N ASP A 205 -6.08 -5.57 27.03
CA ASP A 205 -6.08 -4.67 25.89
C ASP A 205 -6.68 -5.36 24.67
N TYR A 206 -7.28 -4.54 23.80
CA TYR A 206 -7.58 -4.92 22.43
C TYR A 206 -6.32 -4.71 21.60
N GLU A 207 -5.87 -5.78 20.95
CA GLU A 207 -4.66 -5.76 20.15
C GLU A 207 -4.95 -5.94 18.66
N THR A 208 -4.25 -5.18 17.83
CA THR A 208 -4.27 -5.32 16.37
C THR A 208 -2.85 -5.27 15.85
N ILE A 209 -2.49 -6.21 14.97
CA ILE A 209 -1.19 -6.21 14.28
C ILE A 209 -1.35 -5.70 12.85
N LEU A 210 -0.42 -4.85 12.43
CA LEU A 210 -0.27 -4.41 11.04
C LEU A 210 1.11 -4.85 10.56
N ILE A 211 1.16 -5.79 9.61
CA ILE A 211 2.39 -6.16 8.93
C ILE A 211 2.72 -5.04 7.94
N ARG A 212 3.97 -4.56 7.97
CA ARG A 212 4.46 -3.47 7.12
C ARG A 212 5.43 -3.96 6.07
N GLU A 213 6.30 -4.88 6.44
CA GLU A 213 7.37 -5.39 5.60
C GLU A 213 7.67 -6.84 5.95
N VAL A 214 8.08 -7.61 4.94
CA VAL A 214 8.67 -8.94 5.13
C VAL A 214 10.02 -8.96 4.44
N THR A 215 11.04 -9.30 5.21
CA THR A 215 12.40 -9.57 4.74
C THR A 215 12.65 -11.08 4.71
N ASP A 216 13.85 -11.49 4.31
CA ASP A 216 14.29 -12.89 4.35
C ASP A 216 14.33 -13.47 5.78
N LYS A 217 14.49 -12.59 6.79
CA LYS A 217 14.65 -12.94 8.20
C LYS A 217 13.49 -12.51 9.10
N TYR A 218 12.86 -11.38 8.82
CA TYR A 218 11.88 -10.75 9.71
C TYR A 218 10.56 -10.39 9.02
N ILE A 219 9.45 -10.65 9.71
CA ILE A 219 8.19 -9.93 9.52
C ILE A 219 8.26 -8.70 10.43
N VAL A 220 8.18 -7.52 9.84
CA VAL A 220 8.28 -6.23 10.52
C VAL A 220 6.91 -5.57 10.49
N GLY A 221 6.49 -5.02 11.63
CA GLY A 221 5.18 -4.41 11.73
C GLY A 221 5.00 -3.58 12.99
N ASN A 222 3.74 -3.27 13.27
CA ASN A 222 3.36 -2.58 14.50
C ASN A 222 2.15 -3.24 15.16
N ILE A 223 2.15 -3.25 16.50
CA ILE A 223 1.01 -3.67 17.32
C ILE A 223 0.36 -2.40 17.87
N MET A 224 -0.95 -2.28 17.69
CA MET A 224 -1.77 -1.24 18.30
C MET A 224 -2.50 -1.84 19.49
N ARG A 225 -2.35 -1.24 20.68
CA ARG A 225 -3.04 -1.62 21.92
C ARG A 225 -3.99 -0.51 22.35
N ARG A 226 -5.17 -0.89 22.80
CA ARG A 226 -6.17 0.03 23.38
C ARG A 226 -6.91 -0.64 24.52
N ASP A 227 -7.30 0.13 25.53
CA ASP A 227 -8.03 -0.33 26.72
C ASP A 227 -9.51 -0.68 26.43
N GLY A 228 -10.02 -0.31 25.25
CA GLY A 228 -11.34 -0.70 24.75
C GLY A 228 -11.48 -0.49 23.25
N LEU A 229 -12.37 -1.23 22.59
CA LEU A 229 -12.55 -1.19 21.12
C LEU A 229 -12.76 0.23 20.58
N MET A 230 -13.54 1.05 21.29
CA MET A 230 -13.88 2.44 20.94
C MET A 230 -12.94 3.49 21.56
N SER A 231 -11.91 3.05 22.28
CA SER A 231 -10.97 3.99 22.90
C SER A 231 -10.23 4.78 21.84
N ARG A 232 -10.07 6.08 22.13
CA ARG A 232 -9.26 7.00 21.32
C ARG A 232 -7.79 7.01 21.76
N GLN A 233 -7.48 6.38 22.90
CA GLN A 233 -6.11 6.22 23.36
C GLN A 233 -5.57 4.92 22.78
N VAL A 234 -4.50 5.05 21.99
CA VAL A 234 -3.89 3.91 21.32
C VAL A 234 -2.39 3.97 21.56
N SER A 235 -1.86 2.95 22.21
CA SER A 235 -0.42 2.75 22.30
C SER A 235 0.06 1.96 21.09
N SER A 236 1.13 2.43 20.46
CA SER A 236 1.76 1.75 19.35
C SER A 236 3.06 1.09 19.79
N TYR A 237 3.30 -0.12 19.32
CA TYR A 237 4.51 -0.90 19.55
C TYR A 237 5.11 -1.30 18.21
N MET A 238 6.42 -1.15 18.06
CA MET A 238 7.18 -1.72 16.96
C MET A 238 7.41 -3.20 17.24
N VAL A 239 7.22 -4.06 16.24
CA VAL A 239 7.43 -5.51 16.38
C VAL A 239 8.26 -6.05 15.23
N ALA A 240 9.19 -6.94 15.54
CA ALA A 240 9.85 -7.80 14.57
C ALA A 240 9.72 -9.27 14.98
N ILE A 241 9.35 -10.11 14.02
CA ILE A 241 9.08 -11.53 14.21
C ILE A 241 9.98 -12.31 13.27
N ASP A 242 10.70 -13.30 13.79
CA ASP A 242 11.51 -14.20 12.96
C ASP A 242 10.60 -15.03 12.03
N VAL A 243 10.84 -14.97 10.72
CA VAL A 243 9.97 -15.59 9.70
C VAL A 243 9.94 -17.11 9.78
N ASN A 244 10.98 -17.74 10.32
CA ASN A 244 11.12 -19.19 10.35
C ASN A 244 10.43 -19.80 11.56
N THR A 245 10.49 -19.10 12.69
CA THR A 245 10.03 -19.61 13.99
C THR A 245 8.74 -18.98 14.47
N GLY A 246 8.35 -17.81 13.94
CA GLY A 246 7.21 -17.04 14.41
C GLY A 246 7.44 -16.35 15.77
N LYS A 247 8.66 -16.39 16.32
CA LYS A 247 8.99 -15.77 17.62
C LYS A 247 9.24 -14.28 17.45
N LYS A 248 8.68 -13.47 18.36
CA LYS A 248 9.01 -12.04 18.47
C LYS A 248 10.47 -11.92 18.91
N VAL A 249 11.30 -11.27 18.10
CA VAL A 249 12.68 -10.92 18.46
C VAL A 249 12.78 -9.53 19.08
N MET A 250 11.75 -8.71 18.88
CA MET A 250 11.63 -7.36 19.38
C MET A 250 10.16 -6.98 19.49
N GLU A 251 9.80 -6.37 20.60
CA GLU A 251 8.52 -5.65 20.80
C GLU A 251 8.81 -4.43 21.68
N LEU A 252 8.80 -3.23 21.11
CA LEU A 252 9.18 -2.00 21.80
C LEU A 252 8.08 -0.96 21.67
N PRO A 253 7.71 -0.24 22.75
CA PRO A 253 6.78 0.87 22.64
C PRO A 253 7.36 1.97 21.74
N VAL A 254 6.51 2.57 20.92
CA VAL A 254 6.85 3.75 20.12
C VAL A 254 7.06 4.95 21.05
N GLU A 255 6.15 5.12 22.01
CA GLU A 255 6.15 6.16 23.03
C GLU A 255 7.19 5.86 24.13
N THR A 256 8.44 6.24 23.87
CA THR A 256 9.55 6.18 24.84
C THR A 256 10.10 7.55 25.22
N SER A 257 9.49 8.64 24.74
CA SER A 257 9.95 10.00 25.01
C SER A 257 9.32 10.54 26.29
N LYS A 258 10.15 11.17 27.14
CA LYS A 258 9.70 11.88 28.35
C LYS A 258 9.29 13.32 28.07
N THR A 259 9.56 13.84 26.88
CA THR A 259 9.37 15.25 26.52
C THR A 259 8.29 15.46 25.47
N GLU A 260 7.90 14.40 24.77
CA GLU A 260 7.01 14.44 23.61
C GLU A 260 6.21 13.13 23.51
N GLN A 261 5.03 13.16 22.90
CA GLN A 261 4.33 11.93 22.47
C GLN A 261 4.69 11.61 21.04
N LEU A 262 4.72 10.32 20.69
CA LEU A 262 5.21 9.84 19.39
C LEU A 262 4.16 8.96 18.71
N SER A 263 3.85 9.26 17.46
CA SER A 263 3.12 8.34 16.58
C SER A 263 4.11 7.57 15.71
N LEU A 264 3.69 6.43 15.15
CA LEU A 264 4.50 5.66 14.20
C LEU A 264 3.84 5.71 12.83
N SER A 265 4.57 6.18 11.83
CA SER A 265 4.13 6.14 10.43
C SER A 265 4.65 4.88 9.74
N THR A 266 5.93 4.57 9.90
CA THR A 266 6.54 3.37 9.33
C THR A 266 7.65 2.81 10.20
N PHE A 267 7.86 1.50 10.05
CA PHE A 267 8.90 0.73 10.71
C PHE A 267 9.43 -0.30 9.73
N THR A 268 10.74 -0.27 9.48
CA THR A 268 11.42 -1.05 8.43
C THR A 268 12.76 -1.59 8.94
N PHE A 269 13.31 -2.57 8.23
CA PHE A 269 14.64 -3.12 8.50
C PHE A 269 15.63 -2.75 7.40
N ASP A 270 16.69 -2.02 7.78
CA ASP A 270 17.80 -1.74 6.89
C ASP A 270 18.78 -2.92 6.91
N ALA A 271 18.69 -3.78 5.90
CA ALA A 271 19.53 -4.98 5.81
C ALA A 271 21.03 -4.66 5.70
N ALA A 272 21.40 -3.53 5.07
CA ALA A 272 22.79 -3.14 4.88
C ALA A 272 23.40 -2.62 6.18
N ALA A 273 22.69 -1.76 6.91
CA ALA A 273 23.13 -1.22 8.19
C ALA A 273 22.81 -2.14 9.38
N ARG A 274 22.03 -3.20 9.17
CA ARG A 274 21.57 -4.15 10.20
C ARG A 274 20.88 -3.45 11.36
N GLU A 275 20.02 -2.50 11.03
CA GLU A 275 19.28 -1.69 11.99
C GLU A 275 17.80 -1.59 11.63
N PHE A 276 16.96 -1.46 12.64
CA PHE A 276 15.56 -1.10 12.45
C PHE A 276 15.43 0.42 12.44
N VAL A 277 14.64 0.93 11.50
CA VAL A 277 14.39 2.35 11.34
C VAL A 277 12.90 2.62 11.53
N ALA A 278 12.59 3.51 12.46
CA ALA A 278 11.24 3.97 12.74
C ALA A 278 11.11 5.44 12.37
N VAL A 279 10.06 5.77 11.63
CA VAL A 279 9.72 7.15 11.28
C VAL A 279 8.29 7.42 11.69
N GLY A 280 8.07 8.57 12.29
CA GLY A 280 6.74 8.98 12.72
C GLY A 280 6.70 10.46 13.10
N GLU A 281 5.60 10.88 13.71
CA GLU A 281 5.43 12.26 14.13
C GLU A 281 5.58 12.41 15.63
N TYR A 282 5.97 13.61 16.07
CA TYR A 282 6.01 13.94 17.49
C TYR A 282 5.05 15.08 17.83
N TYR A 283 4.56 15.04 19.06
CA TYR A 283 3.51 15.89 19.62
C TYR A 283 3.90 16.36 21.01
N LYS A 284 3.25 17.39 21.55
CA LYS A 284 3.49 17.80 22.94
C LYS A 284 3.03 16.68 23.90
N LEU A 285 3.62 16.61 25.09
CA LEU A 285 3.21 15.61 26.10
C LEU A 285 1.74 15.68 26.50
N THR A 286 1.13 16.86 26.40
CA THR A 286 -0.28 17.06 26.74
C THR A 286 -1.22 16.90 25.55
N ASP A 287 -0.67 16.79 24.34
CA ASP A 287 -1.45 16.56 23.13
C ASP A 287 -1.98 15.12 23.12
N LYS A 288 -3.10 14.90 22.43
CA LYS A 288 -3.57 13.57 22.10
C LYS A 288 -3.15 13.28 20.65
N PRO A 289 -2.21 12.36 20.39
CA PRO A 289 -1.88 11.88 19.06
C PRO A 289 -3.17 11.50 18.34
N PHE A 290 -3.22 11.79 17.03
CA PHE A 290 -4.43 11.63 16.21
C PHE A 290 -5.56 12.65 16.43
N ILE A 291 -5.52 13.44 17.52
CA ILE A 291 -6.43 14.57 17.75
C ILE A 291 -5.74 15.91 17.41
N ASN A 292 -4.59 16.14 18.04
CA ASN A 292 -3.82 17.38 17.92
C ASN A 292 -2.98 17.38 16.63
N LYS A 293 -2.42 18.55 16.27
CA LYS A 293 -1.45 18.68 15.16
C LYS A 293 -0.05 18.27 15.64
N SER A 294 0.69 17.54 14.81
CA SER A 294 2.09 17.21 15.07
C SER A 294 2.96 18.47 15.11
N GLN A 295 4.06 18.42 15.86
CA GLN A 295 5.08 19.47 15.94
C GLN A 295 6.19 19.28 14.90
N GLY A 296 6.31 18.07 14.37
CA GLY A 296 7.34 17.65 13.43
C GLY A 296 7.30 16.14 13.19
N PHE A 297 8.30 15.63 12.47
CA PHE A 297 8.58 14.21 12.35
C PHE A 297 9.87 13.82 13.04
N TYR A 298 10.05 12.53 13.32
CA TYR A 298 11.27 11.99 13.89
C TYR A 298 11.75 10.76 13.13
N ILE A 299 13.04 10.48 13.29
CA ILE A 299 13.66 9.21 12.92
C ILE A 299 14.30 8.61 14.16
N LYS A 300 13.93 7.37 14.48
CA LYS A 300 14.59 6.55 15.49
C LYS A 300 15.25 5.35 14.85
N ARG A 301 16.41 4.98 15.36
CA ARG A 301 17.19 3.83 14.88
C ARG A 301 17.49 2.89 16.01
N PHE A 302 17.39 1.59 15.75
CA PHE A 302 17.61 0.54 16.73
C PHE A 302 18.49 -0.55 16.15
N THR A 303 19.37 -1.11 16.96
CA THR A 303 20.11 -2.33 16.59
C THR A 303 19.14 -3.50 16.36
N GLU A 304 19.57 -4.59 15.72
CA GLU A 304 18.80 -5.84 15.65
C GLU A 304 18.33 -6.38 17.02
N ALA A 305 19.08 -6.10 18.10
CA ALA A 305 18.73 -6.47 19.47
C ALA A 305 17.73 -5.50 20.14
N GLY A 306 17.20 -4.51 19.41
CA GLY A 306 16.23 -3.52 19.92
C GLY A 306 16.84 -2.38 20.74
N LYS A 307 18.17 -2.27 20.88
CA LYS A 307 18.81 -1.14 21.56
C LYS A 307 18.72 0.13 20.70
N LEU A 308 18.27 1.25 21.28
CA LEU A 308 18.24 2.55 20.63
C LEU A 308 19.65 3.03 20.27
N ILE A 309 19.86 3.34 19.00
CA ILE A 309 21.09 3.92 18.43
C ILE A 309 21.01 5.46 18.50
N GLY A 310 19.86 6.03 18.14
CA GLY A 310 19.67 7.48 18.19
C GLY A 310 18.28 7.93 17.74
N THR A 311 17.97 9.19 18.06
CA THR A 311 16.73 9.88 17.66
C THR A 311 17.08 11.21 17.00
N LYS A 312 16.48 11.54 15.86
CA LYS A 312 16.56 12.86 15.24
C LYS A 312 15.16 13.42 14.99
N PRO A 313 14.77 14.54 15.64
CA PRO A 313 13.54 15.26 15.36
C PRO A 313 13.73 16.34 14.28
N TYR A 314 12.66 16.65 13.54
CA TYR A 314 12.59 17.74 12.57
C TYR A 314 11.28 18.49 12.76
N SER A 315 11.34 19.72 13.25
CA SER A 315 10.16 20.54 13.51
C SER A 315 9.60 21.11 12.23
N TRP A 316 8.26 21.09 12.13
CA TRP A 316 7.53 21.81 11.08
C TRP A 316 7.85 23.30 11.07
N GLN A 317 8.14 23.89 12.23
CA GLN A 317 8.34 25.34 12.37
C GLN A 317 9.80 25.78 12.24
N LYS A 318 10.76 24.84 12.35
CA LYS A 318 12.20 25.14 12.29
C LYS A 318 12.85 24.45 11.09
N GLU A 319 13.34 23.23 11.26
CA GLU A 319 14.15 22.51 10.27
C GLU A 319 13.40 22.37 8.95
N VAL A 320 12.12 21.96 9.00
CA VAL A 320 11.32 21.79 7.81
C VAL A 320 10.99 23.13 7.17
N LYS A 321 10.54 24.12 7.95
CA LYS A 321 10.24 25.47 7.43
C LYS A 321 11.44 26.10 6.71
N ALA A 322 12.65 25.90 7.23
CA ALA A 322 13.88 26.39 6.62
C ALA A 322 14.19 25.70 5.28
N ALA A 323 13.87 24.41 5.15
CA ALA A 323 14.10 23.62 3.94
C ALA A 323 12.94 23.65 2.93
N LEU A 324 11.83 24.35 3.25
CA LEU A 324 10.66 24.45 2.37
C LEU A 324 10.89 25.47 1.24
N PRO A 325 10.59 25.10 -0.02
CA PRO A 325 10.61 26.04 -1.13
C PRO A 325 9.48 27.09 -0.97
N ALA A 326 9.65 28.27 -1.59
CA ALA A 326 8.74 29.39 -1.39
C ALA A 326 7.31 29.06 -1.82
N GLU A 327 7.17 28.29 -2.89
CA GLU A 327 5.91 27.85 -3.50
C GLU A 327 5.09 26.93 -2.57
N ALA A 328 5.75 26.26 -1.61
CA ALA A 328 5.08 25.39 -0.64
C ALA A 328 4.52 26.15 0.58
N LYS A 329 5.02 27.36 0.87
CA LYS A 329 4.64 28.11 2.08
C LYS A 329 3.14 28.45 2.13
N PRO A 330 2.49 28.91 1.04
CA PRO A 330 1.08 29.25 1.07
C PRO A 330 0.17 28.08 1.47
N SER A 331 0.49 26.84 1.07
CA SER A 331 -0.33 25.69 1.46
C SER A 331 -0.19 25.35 2.94
N MET A 332 1.00 25.52 3.51
CA MET A 332 1.23 25.36 4.95
C MET A 332 0.48 26.43 5.77
N GLU A 333 0.44 27.67 5.27
CA GLU A 333 -0.33 28.78 5.88
C GLU A 333 -1.85 28.56 5.78
N ASP A 334 -2.31 27.96 4.67
CA ASP A 334 -3.72 27.52 4.45
C ASP A 334 -4.10 26.27 5.29
N GLY A 335 -3.22 25.85 6.20
CA GLY A 335 -3.50 24.84 7.22
C GLY A 335 -3.41 23.39 6.72
N PHE A 336 -2.81 23.15 5.56
CA PHE A 336 -2.51 21.79 5.11
C PHE A 336 -1.50 21.10 6.03
N MET A 337 -1.69 19.79 6.17
CA MET A 337 -0.84 18.88 6.93
C MET A 337 -0.32 17.81 5.98
N ASN A 338 0.73 17.08 6.36
CA ASN A 338 1.37 16.09 5.49
C ASN A 338 1.05 14.68 5.99
N PHE A 339 0.58 13.80 5.10
CA PHE A 339 0.45 12.38 5.38
C PHE A 339 1.57 11.62 4.67
N THR A 340 2.37 10.87 5.42
CA THR A 340 3.49 10.09 4.85
C THR A 340 2.96 8.81 4.21
N HIS A 341 3.23 8.63 2.92
CA HIS A 341 2.82 7.45 2.14
C HIS A 341 3.91 6.39 2.03
N SER A 342 5.16 6.79 1.86
CA SER A 342 6.26 5.86 1.60
C SER A 342 7.61 6.44 2.00
N ILE A 343 8.60 5.57 2.25
CA ILE A 343 9.99 5.93 2.51
C ILE A 343 10.90 5.05 1.65
N VAL A 344 11.91 5.66 1.03
CA VAL A 344 12.94 4.95 0.26
C VAL A 344 14.32 5.35 0.74
N LYS A 345 15.22 4.37 0.85
CA LYS A 345 16.66 4.62 0.95
C LYS A 345 17.26 4.48 -0.44
N GLY A 346 17.82 5.55 -0.99
CA GLY A 346 18.45 5.54 -2.30
C GLY A 346 19.83 4.87 -2.28
N ALA A 347 20.34 4.53 -3.46
CA ALA A 347 21.69 4.00 -3.63
C ALA A 347 22.78 4.99 -3.17
N ASP A 348 22.46 6.29 -3.18
CA ASP A 348 23.30 7.37 -2.66
C ASP A 348 23.31 7.45 -1.12
N GLY A 349 22.63 6.52 -0.45
CA GLY A 349 22.49 6.45 1.00
C GLY A 349 21.50 7.47 1.58
N LYS A 350 20.92 8.35 0.76
CA LYS A 350 19.91 9.32 1.22
C LYS A 350 18.59 8.63 1.51
N MET A 351 17.79 9.25 2.36
CA MET A 351 16.42 8.82 2.63
C MET A 351 15.43 9.80 2.03
N TYR A 352 14.41 9.27 1.36
CA TYR A 352 13.36 10.00 0.66
C TYR A 352 12.02 9.66 1.29
N ILE A 353 11.38 10.64 1.92
CA ILE A 353 10.06 10.48 2.55
C ILE A 353 9.02 11.12 1.63
N VAL A 354 8.11 10.30 1.10
CA VAL A 354 7.01 10.72 0.23
C VAL A 354 5.79 11.03 1.08
N ALA A 355 5.27 12.25 0.97
CA ALA A 355 4.05 12.66 1.64
C ALA A 355 3.09 13.41 0.71
N GLU A 356 1.82 13.44 1.10
CA GLU A 356 0.76 14.18 0.41
C GLU A 356 0.03 15.09 1.39
N GLN A 357 -0.25 16.31 0.93
CA GLN A 357 -0.93 17.30 1.76
C GLN A 357 -2.42 16.98 1.89
N TYR A 358 -2.98 17.18 3.09
CA TYR A 358 -4.42 17.08 3.34
C TYR A 358 -4.88 18.09 4.38
N LYS A 359 -6.17 18.42 4.38
CA LYS A 359 -6.84 19.18 5.44
C LYS A 359 -8.33 18.88 5.53
N VAL A 360 -8.93 19.22 6.65
CA VAL A 360 -10.39 19.32 6.77
C VAL A 360 -10.83 20.63 6.13
N ALA A 361 -11.74 20.57 5.16
CA ALA A 361 -12.37 21.76 4.61
C ALA A 361 -13.61 22.10 5.44
N ALA A 362 -13.50 23.11 6.29
CA ALA A 362 -14.66 23.65 6.99
C ALA A 362 -15.47 24.52 6.01
N ASP A 363 -16.62 24.04 5.54
CA ASP A 363 -17.68 24.99 5.15
C ASP A 363 -18.20 25.59 6.46
N GLY A 364 -17.96 26.88 6.69
CA GLY A 364 -18.24 27.56 7.96
C GLY A 364 -19.68 27.40 8.50
N MET A 365 -20.64 27.01 7.65
CA MET A 365 -22.01 26.65 8.06
C MET A 365 -22.13 25.26 8.72
N GLY A 366 -21.33 24.27 8.30
CA GLY A 366 -21.46 22.88 8.77
C GLY A 366 -20.98 22.67 10.21
N ILE A 367 -19.89 23.35 10.59
CA ILE A 367 -19.40 23.33 11.99
C ILE A 367 -20.33 24.14 12.90
N ALA A 368 -20.90 25.25 12.42
CA ALA A 368 -21.86 26.06 13.18
C ALA A 368 -23.18 25.30 13.45
N ALA A 369 -23.72 24.57 12.47
CA ALA A 369 -24.92 23.75 12.65
C ALA A 369 -24.70 22.56 13.61
N LEU A 370 -23.50 21.97 13.61
CA LEU A 370 -23.07 20.94 14.57
C LEU A 370 -22.97 21.48 16.01
N ALA A 371 -22.46 22.70 16.19
CA ALA A 371 -22.38 23.35 17.49
C ALA A 371 -23.76 23.73 18.06
N LEU A 372 -24.78 23.87 17.20
CA LEU A 372 -26.16 24.22 17.57
C LEU A 372 -27.10 22.99 17.71
N GLY A 373 -26.56 21.77 17.74
CA GLY A 373 -27.34 20.55 17.98
C GLY A 373 -28.08 19.98 16.76
N GLY A 374 -27.75 20.44 15.55
CA GLY A 374 -28.28 19.88 14.30
C GLY A 374 -27.75 18.48 13.99
N ARG A 375 -28.52 17.69 13.22
CA ARG A 375 -28.05 16.39 12.69
C ARG A 375 -26.84 16.62 11.78
N ALA A 376 -25.73 15.97 12.10
CA ALA A 376 -24.43 16.15 11.44
C ALA A 376 -24.49 15.82 9.93
N SER A 377 -24.09 16.78 9.08
CA SER A 377 -23.75 16.50 7.68
C SER A 377 -22.31 15.98 7.57
N ALA A 378 -22.00 15.26 6.49
CA ALA A 378 -20.63 14.85 6.17
C ALA A 378 -19.72 16.09 6.04
N VAL A 379 -18.53 16.02 6.63
CA VAL A 379 -17.51 17.07 6.51
C VAL A 379 -16.67 16.77 5.27
N ASN A 380 -16.36 17.79 4.47
CA ASN A 380 -15.50 17.62 3.32
C ASN A 380 -14.02 17.69 3.74
N GLY A 381 -13.21 16.75 3.29
CA GLY A 381 -11.75 16.83 3.31
C GLY A 381 -11.23 17.39 1.98
N GLN A 382 -10.00 17.91 2.01
CA GLN A 382 -9.25 18.29 0.82
C GLN A 382 -7.90 17.59 0.82
N VAL A 383 -7.53 17.01 -0.32
CA VAL A 383 -6.20 16.51 -0.63
C VAL A 383 -5.51 17.51 -1.56
N GLY A 384 -4.20 17.68 -1.39
CA GLY A 384 -3.42 18.72 -2.07
C GLY A 384 -2.11 18.19 -2.65
N ASN A 385 -1.06 18.99 -2.46
CA ASN A 385 0.23 18.83 -3.14
C ASN A 385 1.04 17.61 -2.65
N MET A 386 1.95 17.12 -3.48
CA MET A 386 2.93 16.11 -3.08
C MET A 386 4.18 16.79 -2.50
N MET A 387 4.76 16.15 -1.49
CA MET A 387 5.96 16.58 -0.78
C MET A 387 6.98 15.45 -0.75
N LEU A 388 8.26 15.78 -0.96
CA LEU A 388 9.36 14.85 -0.76
C LEU A 388 10.39 15.43 0.19
N PHE A 389 10.56 14.82 1.36
CA PHE A 389 11.64 15.19 2.29
C PHE A 389 12.87 14.37 1.96
N VAL A 390 13.98 15.04 1.64
CA VAL A 390 15.25 14.41 1.30
C VAL A 390 16.19 14.56 2.47
N LEU A 391 16.66 13.45 3.03
CA LEU A 391 17.60 13.41 4.13
C LEU A 391 18.93 12.83 3.65
N ASN A 392 20.02 13.40 4.15
CA ASN A 392 21.36 12.89 3.90
C ASN A 392 21.57 11.50 4.56
N PRO A 393 22.65 10.77 4.24
CA PRO A 393 22.94 9.47 4.86
C PRO A 393 23.14 9.53 6.38
N ASP A 394 23.53 10.69 6.91
CA ASP A 394 23.60 10.95 8.34
C ASP A 394 22.23 11.29 8.95
N TYR A 395 21.15 11.27 8.16
CA TYR A 395 19.80 11.68 8.49
C TYR A 395 19.64 13.20 8.73
N SER A 396 20.56 14.09 8.36
CA SER A 396 20.24 15.53 8.35
C SER A 396 19.22 15.86 7.24
N LEU A 397 18.25 16.74 7.51
CA LEU A 397 17.30 17.18 6.47
C LEU A 397 18.05 18.06 5.46
N ASN A 398 18.10 17.62 4.22
CA ASN A 398 18.80 18.31 3.13
C ASN A 398 17.88 19.34 2.46
N THR A 399 16.76 18.87 1.91
CA THR A 399 15.82 19.71 1.17
C THR A 399 14.42 19.12 1.23
N VAL A 400 13.41 19.97 1.03
CA VAL A 400 12.05 19.52 0.72
C VAL A 400 11.75 19.84 -0.74
N LYS A 401 11.25 18.87 -1.49
CA LYS A 401 10.71 19.07 -2.85
C LYS A 401 9.20 19.20 -2.78
N PHE A 402 8.65 20.12 -3.56
CA PHE A 402 7.23 20.45 -3.62
C PHE A 402 6.73 20.25 -5.04
N TYR A 403 5.61 19.55 -5.19
CA TYR A 403 4.98 19.30 -6.47
C TYR A 403 3.50 19.69 -6.39
N ALA A 404 3.16 20.80 -7.04
CA ALA A 404 1.82 21.37 -7.01
C ALA A 404 0.80 20.43 -7.68
N LYS A 405 -0.40 20.40 -7.10
CA LYS A 405 -1.53 19.64 -7.62
C LYS A 405 -2.84 20.41 -7.52
N ASP A 406 -3.80 20.01 -8.33
CA ASP A 406 -5.18 20.42 -8.12
C ASP A 406 -5.76 19.71 -6.90
N ARG A 407 -6.62 20.42 -6.17
CA ARG A 407 -7.20 19.87 -4.95
C ARG A 407 -8.25 18.80 -5.28
N SER A 408 -8.11 17.64 -4.65
CA SER A 408 -9.13 16.57 -4.65
C SER A 408 -10.01 16.69 -3.41
N LYS A 409 -11.26 16.23 -3.53
CA LYS A 409 -12.20 16.16 -2.39
C LYS A 409 -12.10 14.79 -1.75
N ALA A 410 -12.16 14.76 -0.43
CA ALA A 410 -12.20 13.55 0.38
C ALA A 410 -13.49 13.55 1.21
N LEU A 411 -14.08 12.38 1.45
CA LEU A 411 -15.33 12.27 2.20
C LEU A 411 -15.02 11.86 3.64
N LEU A 412 -15.23 12.78 4.57
CA LEU A 412 -14.99 12.48 5.98
C LEU A 412 -16.27 12.07 6.70
N PRO A 413 -16.21 11.10 7.63
CA PRO A 413 -17.31 10.81 8.51
C PRO A 413 -17.72 12.05 9.32
N PRO A 414 -19.02 12.20 9.68
CA PRO A 414 -19.46 13.28 10.54
C PRO A 414 -18.83 13.18 11.94
N GLY A 415 -18.46 14.33 12.50
CA GLY A 415 -17.93 14.45 13.87
C GLY A 415 -16.50 15.02 13.94
N ALA A 416 -16.18 15.67 15.06
CA ALA A 416 -14.86 16.21 15.30
C ALA A 416 -13.83 15.09 15.55
N MET A 417 -12.94 14.89 14.57
CA MET A 417 -11.76 14.05 14.67
C MET A 417 -10.52 14.92 14.50
N GLY A 418 -9.37 14.46 14.99
CA GLY A 418 -8.14 15.19 14.70
C GLY A 418 -7.53 14.83 13.37
N ALA A 419 -6.58 15.68 13.00
CA ALA A 419 -5.79 15.59 11.80
C ALA A 419 -5.23 14.19 11.54
N GLY A 420 -4.47 13.64 12.50
CA GLY A 420 -3.81 12.35 12.31
C GLY A 420 -4.79 11.20 12.08
N LEU A 421 -5.92 11.16 12.80
CA LEU A 421 -6.95 10.15 12.58
C LEU A 421 -7.62 10.32 11.21
N ILE A 422 -7.89 11.57 10.82
CA ILE A 422 -8.45 11.90 9.51
C ILE A 422 -7.55 11.42 8.37
N GLY A 423 -6.24 11.68 8.46
CA GLY A 423 -5.28 11.18 7.46
C GLY A 423 -5.32 9.65 7.35
N MET A 424 -5.37 8.93 8.47
CA MET A 424 -5.49 7.46 8.44
C MET A 424 -6.80 6.99 7.81
N LEU A 425 -7.92 7.65 8.12
CA LEU A 425 -9.23 7.32 7.55
C LEU A 425 -9.25 7.60 6.05
N MET A 426 -8.74 8.74 5.60
CA MET A 426 -8.62 9.09 4.18
C MET A 426 -7.76 8.07 3.44
N LYS A 427 -6.63 7.64 4.03
CA LYS A 427 -5.81 6.57 3.45
C LYS A 427 -6.56 5.25 3.39
N ALA A 428 -7.27 4.89 4.47
CA ALA A 428 -8.10 3.69 4.49
C ALA A 428 -9.29 3.78 3.54
N GLN A 429 -9.75 4.95 3.11
CA GLN A 429 -10.83 5.06 2.12
C GLN A 429 -10.30 5.10 0.68
N GLY A 430 -9.00 5.36 0.51
CA GLY A 430 -8.38 5.57 -0.80
C GLY A 430 -8.61 6.98 -1.35
N ASP A 431 -8.83 7.97 -0.47
CA ASP A 431 -9.15 9.35 -0.84
C ASP A 431 -7.91 10.16 -1.27
N PHE A 432 -6.71 9.70 -0.93
CA PHE A 432 -5.46 10.28 -1.39
C PHE A 432 -5.21 9.96 -2.87
N ASP A 433 -4.60 10.88 -3.61
CA ASP A 433 -4.33 10.61 -5.01
C ASP A 433 -2.98 9.91 -5.23
N TYR A 434 -2.09 9.82 -4.23
CA TYR A 434 -0.94 8.91 -4.26
C TYR A 434 -1.40 7.48 -4.61
N GLN A 435 -0.76 6.88 -5.62
CA GLN A 435 -1.04 5.50 -6.02
C GLN A 435 0.01 4.55 -5.47
N PHE A 436 1.27 4.74 -5.84
CA PHE A 436 2.36 3.84 -5.42
C PHE A 436 3.73 4.48 -5.62
N LEU A 437 4.73 3.81 -5.06
CA LEU A 437 6.14 4.04 -5.33
C LEU A 437 6.71 2.77 -5.96
N GLN A 438 7.50 2.92 -7.02
CA GLN A 438 8.25 1.83 -7.64
C GLN A 438 9.73 2.22 -7.76
N ARG A 439 10.64 1.26 -7.63
CA ARG A 439 12.09 1.49 -7.65
C ARG A 439 12.82 0.34 -8.34
N ASN A 440 14.01 0.62 -8.85
CA ASN A 440 14.86 -0.43 -9.40
C ASN A 440 15.55 -1.23 -8.29
N GLU A 441 16.17 -2.36 -8.64
CA GLU A 441 16.87 -3.20 -7.66
C GLU A 441 17.96 -2.43 -6.91
N ALA A 442 18.71 -1.59 -7.63
CA ALA A 442 19.81 -0.82 -7.06
C ALA A 442 19.35 0.32 -6.13
N ASN A 443 18.06 0.67 -6.11
CA ASN A 443 17.53 1.90 -5.51
C ASN A 443 18.20 3.18 -6.04
N SER A 444 18.81 3.15 -7.23
CA SER A 444 19.36 4.34 -7.89
C SER A 444 18.27 5.14 -8.60
N GLN A 445 17.14 4.48 -8.90
CA GLN A 445 15.97 5.10 -9.52
C GLN A 445 14.71 4.76 -8.76
N PHE A 446 13.82 5.73 -8.60
CA PHE A 446 12.47 5.48 -8.13
C PHE A 446 11.47 6.46 -8.73
N ASN A 447 10.20 6.08 -8.71
CA ASN A 447 9.08 6.83 -9.26
C ASN A 447 7.96 6.90 -8.22
N VAL A 448 7.45 8.10 -7.96
CA VAL A 448 6.24 8.32 -7.16
C VAL A 448 5.11 8.63 -8.12
N VAL A 449 4.15 7.72 -8.21
CA VAL A 449 3.01 7.82 -9.11
C VAL A 449 1.76 8.27 -8.34
N TYR A 450 1.08 9.29 -8.86
CA TYR A 450 -0.15 9.84 -8.30
C TYR A 450 -1.14 10.20 -9.40
N ILE A 451 -2.41 10.37 -9.03
CA ILE A 451 -3.44 10.88 -9.93
C ILE A 451 -3.60 12.39 -9.67
N ASN A 452 -3.73 13.19 -10.73
CA ASN A 452 -4.18 14.57 -10.62
C ASN A 452 -5.42 14.76 -11.49
N TYR A 453 -6.28 15.68 -11.08
CA TYR A 453 -7.44 16.09 -11.85
C TYR A 453 -7.23 17.54 -12.27
N ASP A 454 -6.52 17.72 -13.38
CA ASP A 454 -6.14 19.03 -13.94
C ASP A 454 -7.43 19.83 -14.24
N LYS A 455 -7.60 20.97 -13.55
CA LYS A 455 -8.80 21.84 -13.66
C LYS A 455 -8.43 23.16 -14.32
N GLU A 456 -8.62 23.22 -15.63
CA GLU A 456 -8.47 24.45 -16.40
C GLU A 456 -9.82 25.19 -16.49
N LYS A 457 -9.81 26.51 -16.25
CA LYS A 457 -11.05 27.31 -16.23
C LYS A 457 -11.70 27.29 -17.61
N GLY A 458 -12.92 26.77 -17.68
CA GLY A 458 -13.69 26.68 -18.93
C GLY A 458 -13.50 25.37 -19.68
N GLU A 459 -12.63 24.47 -19.21
CA GLU A 459 -12.43 23.14 -19.79
C GLU A 459 -12.98 22.02 -18.90
N ALA A 460 -13.19 20.85 -19.50
CA ALA A 460 -13.52 19.66 -18.74
C ALA A 460 -12.30 19.21 -17.91
N THR A 461 -12.53 18.79 -16.67
CA THR A 461 -11.48 18.23 -15.81
C THR A 461 -10.78 17.06 -16.49
N LYS A 462 -9.45 17.11 -16.60
CA LYS A 462 -8.63 16.06 -17.22
C LYS A 462 -7.98 15.21 -16.13
N LYS A 463 -8.13 13.89 -16.22
CA LYS A 463 -7.40 12.96 -15.35
C LYS A 463 -5.97 12.81 -15.90
N VAL A 464 -4.98 13.08 -15.07
CA VAL A 464 -3.56 12.96 -15.37
C VAL A 464 -2.93 11.98 -14.40
N ILE A 465 -2.06 11.11 -14.93
CA ILE A 465 -1.18 10.29 -14.09
C ILE A 465 0.13 11.06 -13.97
N GLY A 466 0.37 11.63 -12.79
CA GLY A 466 1.59 12.33 -12.47
C GLY A 466 2.67 11.35 -12.01
N ASN A 467 3.90 11.60 -12.42
CA ASN A 467 5.07 10.83 -12.02
C ASN A 467 6.18 11.76 -11.56
N ILE A 468 6.66 11.59 -10.32
CA ILE A 468 7.89 12.22 -9.84
C ILE A 468 8.99 11.16 -9.93
N ALA A 469 9.91 11.34 -10.87
CA ALA A 469 11.01 10.41 -11.10
C ALA A 469 12.28 10.91 -10.42
N PHE A 470 13.02 10.00 -9.78
CA PHE A 470 14.41 10.19 -9.38
C PHE A 470 15.28 9.30 -10.27
N GLY A 471 16.21 9.90 -11.01
CA GLY A 471 17.05 9.20 -11.97
C GLY A 471 18.48 8.94 -11.48
N ASP A 472 19.25 8.16 -12.25
CA ASP A 472 20.65 7.82 -11.93
C ASP A 472 21.58 9.03 -11.88
N ASN A 473 21.19 10.15 -12.49
CA ASN A 473 21.90 11.43 -12.39
C ASN A 473 21.71 12.11 -11.03
N GLY A 474 20.93 11.52 -10.12
CA GLY A 474 20.62 12.08 -8.80
C GLY A 474 19.66 13.28 -8.85
N GLN A 475 18.95 13.47 -9.97
CA GLN A 475 18.02 14.58 -10.17
C GLN A 475 16.57 14.10 -10.18
N PHE A 476 15.67 15.03 -9.86
CA PHE A 476 14.23 14.81 -9.95
C PHE A 476 13.69 15.33 -11.28
N GLY A 477 12.88 14.52 -11.94
CA GLY A 477 12.05 14.87 -13.08
C GLY A 477 10.58 14.72 -12.76
N VAL A 478 9.72 15.38 -13.54
CA VAL A 478 8.26 15.20 -13.47
C VAL A 478 7.76 14.86 -14.87
N ASP A 479 6.92 13.84 -14.94
CA ASP A 479 6.20 13.46 -16.15
C ASP A 479 4.69 13.47 -15.89
N LYS A 480 3.93 13.73 -16.95
CA LYS A 480 2.46 13.73 -16.94
C LYS A 480 1.98 12.86 -18.08
N ILE A 481 1.31 11.77 -17.73
CA ILE A 481 0.69 10.87 -18.69
C ILE A 481 -0.81 11.16 -18.74
N ASP A 482 -1.39 11.18 -19.94
CA ASP A 482 -2.84 11.26 -20.11
C ASP A 482 -3.53 10.06 -19.45
N GLY A 483 -4.30 10.34 -18.41
CA GLY A 483 -5.08 9.37 -17.66
C GLY A 483 -6.55 9.35 -18.06
N ASN A 484 -6.97 10.15 -19.04
CA ASN A 484 -8.35 10.16 -19.51
C ASN A 484 -8.69 8.83 -20.17
N SER A 485 -9.88 8.32 -19.84
CA SER A 485 -10.36 7.04 -20.35
C SER A 485 -11.87 7.06 -20.41
N THR A 486 -12.43 6.46 -21.47
CA THR A 486 -13.87 6.22 -21.60
C THR A 486 -14.30 4.93 -20.90
N ALA A 487 -13.38 4.25 -20.21
CA ALA A 487 -13.65 3.02 -19.48
C ALA A 487 -14.61 3.26 -18.30
N THR A 488 -15.32 2.21 -17.90
CA THR A 488 -16.17 2.23 -16.69
C THR A 488 -15.32 2.40 -15.43
N SER A 489 -14.15 1.75 -15.41
CA SER A 489 -13.14 1.92 -14.38
C SER A 489 -11.76 1.96 -15.03
N SER A 490 -10.87 2.80 -14.50
CA SER A 490 -9.50 2.94 -14.99
C SER A 490 -8.51 3.03 -13.83
N TYR A 491 -7.54 2.13 -13.81
CA TYR A 491 -6.56 1.97 -12.74
C TYR A 491 -5.14 2.10 -13.28
N VAL A 492 -4.21 2.44 -12.40
CA VAL A 492 -2.78 2.45 -12.68
C VAL A 492 -2.08 1.54 -11.68
N TYR A 493 -1.14 0.73 -12.17
CA TYR A 493 -0.37 -0.22 -11.40
C TYR A 493 1.13 -0.04 -11.63
N PRO A 494 1.97 -0.42 -10.65
CA PRO A 494 3.42 -0.51 -10.83
C PRO A 494 3.79 -1.37 -12.03
N ALA A 495 4.89 -1.06 -12.71
CA ALA A 495 5.43 -1.87 -13.79
C ALA A 495 6.96 -1.98 -13.73
N LYS A 496 7.55 -2.60 -14.75
CA LYS A 496 9.01 -2.64 -14.93
C LYS A 496 9.60 -1.21 -14.91
N PRO A 497 10.87 -1.04 -14.52
CA PRO A 497 11.51 0.28 -14.47
C PRO A 497 11.28 1.10 -15.75
N GLY A 498 10.90 2.37 -15.59
CA GLY A 498 10.60 3.27 -16.71
C GLY A 498 9.20 3.14 -17.30
N TYR A 499 8.31 2.35 -16.70
CA TYR A 499 6.93 2.17 -17.17
C TYR A 499 5.92 2.23 -16.01
N VAL A 500 4.66 2.47 -16.35
CA VAL A 500 3.48 2.15 -15.52
C VAL A 500 2.51 1.30 -16.33
N MET A 501 1.70 0.48 -15.67
CA MET A 501 0.63 -0.24 -16.33
C MET A 501 -0.69 0.49 -16.12
N MET A 502 -1.33 0.89 -17.22
CA MET A 502 -2.70 1.38 -17.20
C MET A 502 -3.67 0.24 -17.51
N VAL A 503 -4.77 0.19 -16.78
CA VAL A 503 -5.79 -0.84 -16.93
C VAL A 503 -7.16 -0.20 -17.05
N ASP A 504 -7.86 -0.51 -18.13
CA ASP A 504 -9.17 0.03 -18.48
C ASP A 504 -10.20 -1.08 -18.54
N PHE A 505 -11.23 -1.01 -17.69
CA PHE A 505 -12.35 -1.95 -17.68
C PHE A 505 -13.60 -1.33 -18.30
N LEU A 506 -14.03 -1.89 -19.42
CA LEU A 506 -15.18 -1.48 -20.22
C LEU A 506 -16.36 -2.41 -19.93
N LYS A 507 -17.14 -2.11 -18.89
CA LYS A 507 -18.20 -3.01 -18.37
C LYS A 507 -19.26 -3.35 -19.42
N LYS A 508 -19.65 -2.38 -20.25
CA LYS A 508 -20.68 -2.58 -21.30
C LYS A 508 -20.18 -3.52 -22.41
N GLN A 509 -18.90 -3.41 -22.75
CA GLN A 509 -18.22 -4.24 -23.74
C GLN A 509 -17.74 -5.59 -23.17
N SER A 510 -17.83 -5.78 -21.85
CA SER A 510 -17.23 -6.92 -21.14
C SER A 510 -15.75 -7.09 -21.47
N GLN A 511 -15.00 -5.99 -21.49
CA GLN A 511 -13.62 -5.97 -21.98
C GLN A 511 -12.67 -5.36 -20.95
N LEU A 512 -11.47 -5.95 -20.83
CA LEU A 512 -10.37 -5.44 -20.02
C LEU A 512 -9.15 -5.16 -20.90
N GLY A 513 -8.72 -3.91 -20.95
CA GLY A 513 -7.47 -3.49 -21.59
C GLY A 513 -6.38 -3.29 -20.55
N MET A 514 -5.16 -3.77 -20.84
CA MET A 514 -3.94 -3.50 -20.07
C MET A 514 -2.89 -2.94 -21.02
N LYS A 515 -2.22 -1.86 -20.65
CA LYS A 515 -1.17 -1.26 -21.49
C LYS A 515 0.01 -0.80 -20.64
N LEU A 516 1.23 -1.08 -21.10
CA LEU A 516 2.44 -0.48 -20.54
C LEU A 516 2.67 0.88 -21.17
N VAL A 517 2.73 1.92 -20.35
CA VAL A 517 3.02 3.29 -20.77
C VAL A 517 4.41 3.66 -20.26
N LYS A 518 5.26 4.10 -21.18
CA LYS A 518 6.62 4.54 -20.86
C LYS A 518 6.56 5.88 -20.11
N LEU A 519 7.35 5.98 -19.04
CA LEU A 519 7.59 7.21 -18.31
C LEU A 519 8.68 8.01 -19.02
N ASN A 520 8.46 9.30 -19.21
CA ASN A 520 9.49 10.22 -19.69
C ASN A 520 10.34 10.65 -18.49
N ILE A 521 11.42 9.91 -18.24
CA ILE A 521 12.35 10.11 -17.10
C ILE A 521 13.59 10.86 -17.58
#